data_AF-A0A3A9ZB48-F1
#
_entry.id   AF-A0A3A9ZB48-F1
#
_cell.length_a   1.000
_cell.length_b   1.000
_cell.length_c   1.000
_cell.angle_alpha   90.00
_cell.angle_beta   90.00
_cell.angle_gamma   90.00
#
_symmetry.space_group_name_H-M   'P 1'
#
loop_
_entity.id
_entity.type
_entity.pdbx_description
1 polymer ?
#
loop_
_entity_poly.entity_id
_entity_poly.type
_entity_poly.pdbx_seq_one_letter_code
_entity_poly.pdbx_strand_id
1 'polypeptide(L)'
;MADLVVTVADVRELGDKLRFLAAEFEDAGGTAEDYADEVCHGDLKHELNQFADNWRVHRGRLMENLRKLAEQAHAAGETYEGLETELVNALEGEG
;
A
#
# COMPACT_ATOMS: atom_id res chain seq x y z
N MET A 1 -16.00 -14.27 14.56
CA MET A 1 -15.67 -13.52 13.33
C MET A 1 -16.95 -12.83 12.91
N ALA A 2 -16.93 -11.51 12.76
CA ALA A 2 -17.98 -10.88 11.97
C ALA A 2 -17.88 -11.45 10.56
N ASP A 3 -19.02 -11.81 9.97
CA ASP A 3 -19.05 -12.29 8.58
C ASP A 3 -18.76 -11.09 7.67
N LEU A 4 -17.53 -11.02 7.16
CA LEU A 4 -17.11 -9.95 6.27
C LEU A 4 -17.51 -10.32 4.85
N VAL A 5 -18.59 -9.71 4.37
CA VAL A 5 -19.02 -9.84 2.98
C VAL A 5 -18.32 -8.76 2.17
N VAL A 6 -17.56 -9.17 1.16
CA VAL A 6 -16.86 -8.29 0.21
C VAL A 6 -17.11 -8.78 -1.21
N THR A 7 -17.36 -7.84 -2.11
CA THR A 7 -17.52 -8.08 -3.54
C THR A 7 -16.17 -8.03 -4.26
N VAL A 8 -16.11 -8.55 -5.49
CA VAL A 8 -14.91 -8.44 -6.34
C VAL A 8 -14.54 -6.97 -6.57
N ALA A 9 -15.53 -6.09 -6.73
CA ALA A 9 -15.32 -4.66 -6.86
C ALA A 9 -14.66 -4.07 -5.59
N ASP A 10 -15.11 -4.47 -4.40
CA ASP A 10 -14.51 -4.01 -3.13
C ASP A 10 -13.04 -4.42 -3.02
N VAL A 11 -12.71 -5.64 -3.46
CA VAL A 11 -11.34 -6.16 -3.44
C VAL A 11 -10.44 -5.39 -4.41
N ARG A 12 -10.93 -5.03 -5.61
CA ARG A 12 -10.17 -4.20 -6.55
C ARG A 12 -9.97 -2.79 -6.03
N GLU A 13 -11.03 -2.17 -5.50
CA GLU A 13 -10.97 -0.83 -4.93
C GLU A 13 -10.01 -0.77 -3.73
N LEU A 14 -9.97 -1.83 -2.91
CA LEU A 14 -8.98 -1.97 -1.85
C LEU A 14 -7.54 -1.94 -2.42
N GLY A 15 -7.28 -2.68 -3.51
CA GLY A 15 -5.99 -2.66 -4.20
C GLY A 15 -5.57 -1.25 -4.63
N ASP A 16 -6.49 -0.52 -5.26
CA ASP A 16 -6.25 0.87 -5.71
C ASP A 16 -5.96 1.81 -4.54
N LYS A 17 -6.76 1.73 -3.47
CA LYS A 17 -6.58 2.55 -2.25
C LYS A 17 -5.26 2.26 -1.56
N LEU A 18 -4.86 0.99 -1.46
CA LEU A 18 -3.58 0.61 -0.87
C LEU A 18 -2.39 1.12 -1.68
N ARG A 19 -2.48 1.06 -3.01
CA ARG A 19 -1.47 1.63 -3.90
C ARG A 19 -1.38 3.15 -3.75
N PHE A 20 -2.52 3.83 -3.68
CA PHE A 20 -2.58 5.27 -3.43
C PHE A 20 -1.89 5.63 -2.10
N LEU A 21 -2.24 4.95 -1.00
CA LEU A 21 -1.61 5.17 0.30
C LEU A 21 -0.09 4.93 0.26
N ALA A 22 0.38 3.89 -0.45
CA ALA A 22 1.80 3.65 -0.59
C ALA A 22 2.53 4.81 -1.30
N ALA A 23 1.90 5.42 -2.30
CA ALA A 23 2.44 6.58 -3.01
C ALA A 23 2.45 7.84 -2.13
N GLU A 24 1.38 8.09 -1.36
CA GLU A 24 1.34 9.21 -0.41
C GLU A 24 2.42 9.09 0.67
N PHE A 25 2.64 7.88 1.19
CA PHE A 25 3.75 7.65 2.11
C PHE A 25 5.13 7.80 1.46
N GLU A 26 5.27 7.55 0.16
CA GLU A 26 6.52 7.76 -0.58
C GLU A 26 6.84 9.24 -0.71
N ASP A 27 5.82 10.05 -1.02
CA ASP A 27 5.90 11.50 -1.17
C ASP A 27 6.10 12.23 0.16
N ALA A 28 5.53 11.73 1.26
CA ALA A 28 5.66 12.30 2.61
C ALA A 28 7.09 12.19 3.23
N GLY A 29 8.12 11.96 2.42
CA GLY A 29 9.52 11.84 2.84
C GLY A 29 10.32 13.13 2.69
N GLY A 30 11.37 13.27 3.49
CA GLY A 30 12.42 14.29 3.33
C GLY A 30 12.39 15.41 4.37
N THR A 31 11.21 15.82 4.84
CA THR A 31 11.05 17.00 5.70
C THR A 31 11.90 16.96 6.98
N ALA A 32 12.03 15.80 7.64
CA ALA A 32 12.82 15.68 8.87
C ALA A 32 14.34 15.66 8.63
N GLU A 33 14.81 15.12 7.49
CA GLU A 33 16.22 15.19 7.08
C GLU A 33 16.58 16.65 6.75
N ASP A 34 15.70 17.36 6.04
CA ASP A 34 15.91 18.77 5.67
C ASP A 34 16.06 19.68 6.90
N TYR A 35 15.22 19.51 7.91
CA TYR A 35 15.27 20.32 9.14
C TYR A 35 16.46 20.03 10.05
N ALA A 36 17.02 18.81 10.01
CA ALA A 36 18.13 18.44 10.90
C ALA A 36 19.40 19.26 10.59
N ASP A 37 19.59 19.68 9.35
CA ASP A 37 20.72 20.52 8.93
C ASP A 37 20.53 22.01 9.24
N GLU A 38 19.29 22.45 9.45
CA GLU A 38 18.97 23.82 9.85
C GLU A 38 19.14 24.08 11.35
N VAL A 39 19.26 23.01 12.15
CA VAL A 39 19.37 23.11 13.62
C VAL A 39 20.83 23.31 14.07
N CYS A 40 21.10 24.45 14.70
CA CYS A 40 22.42 24.80 15.25
C CYS A 40 22.81 24.08 16.55
N HIS A 41 21.88 23.37 17.21
CA HIS A 41 22.14 22.68 18.49
C HIS A 41 22.48 21.20 18.25
N GLY A 42 23.66 20.76 18.68
CA GLY A 42 24.19 19.42 18.41
C GLY A 42 23.29 18.27 18.87
N ASP A 43 22.80 18.31 20.11
CA ASP A 43 21.95 17.24 20.64
C ASP A 43 20.58 17.17 19.93
N LEU A 44 19.97 18.33 19.63
CA LEU A 44 18.71 18.37 18.89
C LEU A 44 18.87 17.87 17.46
N LYS A 45 19.98 18.23 16.80
CA LYS A 45 20.35 17.67 15.49
C LYS A 45 20.49 16.15 15.55
N HIS A 46 21.12 15.61 16.61
CA HIS A 46 21.27 14.17 16.79
C HIS A 46 19.92 13.46 16.92
N GLU A 47 19.02 13.97 17.77
CA GLU A 47 17.68 13.40 17.94
C GLU A 47 16.83 13.50 16.68
N LEU A 48 16.90 14.61 15.95
CA LEU A 48 16.22 14.78 14.66
C LEU A 48 16.71 13.79 13.61
N ASN A 49 18.03 13.57 13.51
CA ASN A 49 18.60 12.57 12.63
C ASN A 49 18.15 11.16 13.00
N GLN A 50 18.18 10.81 14.29
CA GLN A 50 17.68 9.50 14.75
C GLN A 50 16.19 9.30 14.43
N PHE A 51 15.37 10.34 14.60
CA PHE A 51 13.96 10.29 14.21
C PHE A 51 13.81 10.10 12.70
N ALA A 52 14.53 10.88 11.89
CA ALA A 52 14.44 10.83 10.44
C ALA A 52 14.87 9.46 9.88
N ASP A 53 15.96 8.89 10.40
CA ASP A 53 16.43 7.55 10.02
C ASP A 53 15.40 6.47 10.38
N ASN A 54 14.87 6.49 11.62
CA ASN A 54 13.85 5.53 12.05
C ASN A 54 12.56 5.68 11.23
N TRP A 55 12.11 6.91 11.01
CA TRP A 55 10.95 7.21 10.17
C TRP A 55 11.15 6.65 8.77
N ARG A 56 12.31 6.89 8.14
CA ARG A 56 12.62 6.37 6.80
C ARG A 56 12.53 4.85 6.74
N VAL A 57 13.10 4.15 7.73
CA VAL A 57 13.07 2.68 7.79
C VAL A 57 11.64 2.15 7.98
N HIS A 58 10.89 2.69 8.94
CA HIS A 58 9.53 2.23 9.22
C HIS A 58 8.55 2.55 8.10
N ARG A 59 8.63 3.75 7.52
CA ARG A 59 7.87 4.16 6.33
C ARG A 59 8.18 3.26 5.14
N GLY A 60 9.46 2.95 4.89
CA GLY A 60 9.88 2.01 3.86
C GLY A 60 9.18 0.65 3.97
N ARG A 61 9.20 0.07 5.18
CA ARG A 61 8.52 -1.21 5.46
C ARG A 61 7.00 -1.12 5.31
N LEU A 62 6.39 -0.02 5.73
CA LEU A 62 4.94 0.19 5.58
C LEU A 62 4.57 0.24 4.09
N MET A 63 5.29 1.02 3.29
CA MET A 63 5.06 1.12 1.84
C MET A 63 5.22 -0.23 1.14
N GLU A 64 6.24 -1.01 1.50
CA GLU A 64 6.45 -2.35 0.97
C GLU A 64 5.25 -3.27 1.27
N ASN A 65 4.76 -3.25 2.51
CA ASN A 65 3.60 -4.05 2.92
C ASN A 65 2.31 -3.61 2.22
N LEU A 66 2.10 -2.30 2.06
CA LEU A 66 0.95 -1.75 1.33
C LEU A 66 0.97 -2.18 -0.14
N ARG A 67 2.13 -2.11 -0.79
CA ARG A 67 2.30 -2.55 -2.19
C ARG A 67 2.01 -4.04 -2.35
N LYS A 68 2.56 -4.89 -1.47
CA LYS A 68 2.29 -6.34 -1.48
C LYS A 68 0.81 -6.65 -1.29
N LEU A 69 0.14 -5.98 -0.37
CA LEU A 69 -1.29 -6.19 -0.13
C LEU A 69 -2.13 -5.69 -1.32
N ALA A 70 -1.73 -4.58 -1.95
CA ALA A 70 -2.37 -4.08 -3.16
C ALA A 70 -2.25 -5.08 -4.32
N GLU A 71 -1.05 -5.64 -4.53
CA GLU A 71 -0.82 -6.69 -5.54
C GLU A 71 -1.69 -7.92 -5.29
N GLN A 72 -1.77 -8.38 -4.04
CA GLN A 72 -2.63 -9.52 -3.67
C GLN A 72 -4.11 -9.23 -3.92
N ALA A 73 -4.57 -8.03 -3.58
CA ALA A 73 -5.95 -7.61 -3.80
C ALA A 73 -6.29 -7.56 -5.30
N HIS A 74 -5.41 -6.97 -6.13
CA HIS A 74 -5.61 -6.98 -7.58
C HIS A 74 -5.61 -8.39 -8.16
N ALA A 75 -4.64 -9.23 -7.79
CA ALA A 75 -4.57 -10.60 -8.28
C ALA A 75 -5.81 -11.42 -7.89
N ALA A 76 -6.33 -11.23 -6.68
CA ALA A 76 -7.59 -11.84 -6.27
C ALA A 76 -8.77 -11.36 -7.13
N GLY A 77 -8.88 -10.04 -7.34
CA GLY A 77 -9.92 -9.45 -8.19
C GLY A 77 -9.90 -9.99 -9.63
N GLU A 78 -8.72 -10.03 -10.25
CA GLU A 78 -8.52 -10.58 -11.61
C GLU A 78 -8.87 -12.07 -11.67
N THR A 79 -8.48 -12.84 -10.66
CA THR A 79 -8.79 -14.28 -10.59
C THR A 79 -10.29 -14.52 -10.53
N TYR A 80 -11.03 -13.75 -9.72
CA TYR A 80 -12.49 -13.90 -9.61
C TYR A 80 -13.20 -13.54 -10.92
N GLU A 81 -12.79 -12.47 -11.60
CA GLU A 81 -13.36 -12.11 -12.91
C GLU A 81 -13.06 -13.13 -13.99
N GLY A 82 -11.84 -13.70 -13.99
CA GLY A 82 -11.48 -14.78 -14.88
C GLY A 82 -12.38 -16.01 -14.69
N LEU A 83 -12.57 -16.42 -13.43
CA LEU A 83 -13.47 -17.52 -13.09
C LEU A 83 -14.92 -17.25 -13.49
N GLU A 84 -15.42 -16.04 -13.28
CA GLU A 84 -16.78 -15.65 -13.70
C GLU A 84 -16.92 -15.72 -15.23
N THR A 85 -15.91 -15.23 -15.97
CA THR A 85 -15.90 -15.28 -17.44
C THR A 85 -15.91 -16.72 -17.94
N GLU A 86 -15.09 -17.60 -17.36
CA GLU A 86 -15.07 -19.03 -17.71
C GLU A 86 -16.42 -19.70 -17.43
N LEU A 87 -17.06 -19.36 -16.31
CA LEU A 87 -18.38 -19.88 -15.96
C LEU A 87 -19.46 -19.41 -16.93
N VAL A 88 -19.48 -18.13 -17.30
CA VAL A 88 -20.41 -17.57 -18.29
C VAL A 88 -20.25 -18.27 -19.63
N ASN A 89 -19.02 -18.39 -20.14
CA ASN A 89 -18.74 -19.06 -21.41
C ASN A 89 -19.24 -20.52 -21.39
N ALA A 90 -19.01 -21.24 -20.29
CA ALA A 90 -19.49 -22.62 -20.13
C ALA A 90 -21.02 -22.71 -20.12
N LEU A 91 -21.72 -21.74 -19.53
CA LEU A 91 -23.18 -21.69 -19.48
C LEU A 91 -23.81 -21.29 -20.82
N GLU A 92 -23.16 -20.40 -21.57
CA GLU A 92 -23.59 -19.95 -22.90
C GLU A 92 -23.27 -20.98 -24.01
N GLY A 93 -22.50 -22.01 -23.69
CA GLY A 93 -22.08 -23.05 -24.63
C GLY A 93 -20.97 -22.60 -25.57
N GLU A 94 -20.23 -21.55 -25.18
CA GLU A 94 -19.05 -21.04 -25.88
C GLU A 94 -17.73 -21.68 -25.38
N GLY A 95 -17.84 -22.76 -24.57
CA GLY A 95 -16.73 -23.52 -23.98
C GLY A 95 -16.36 -24.81 -24.71
#